data_AF-A0A529M120-F1
#
_entry.id   AF-A0A529M120-F1
#
_cell.length_a   1.000
_cell.length_b   1.000
_cell.length_c   1.000
_cell.angle_alpha   90.00
_cell.angle_beta   90.00
_cell.angle_gamma   90.00
#
_symmetry.space_group_name_H-M   'P 1'
#
loop_
_entity.id
_entity.type
_entity.pdbx_description
1 polymer ?
#
loop_
_entity_poly.entity_id
_entity_poly.type
_entity_poly.pdbx_seq_one_letter_code
_entity_poly.pdbx_strand_id
1 'polypeptide(L)'
;DTLSVSLILEDGSTYGEKGRLALTEVAVDESTGSVTLRAVFPNPQHQLLPGMFVRARVDEGVMDDAILAPQQGITRDAKGTATALVVNASNKVEQRQLETGDTYGDKWLVLSGLKAGDKLIVEGTDKVTAGQEVKAEEMKTSGGNA
;
A
#
# COMPACT_ATOMS: atom_id res chain seq x y z
N ASP A 1 0.23 -22.64 -5.98
CA ASP A 1 0.45 -21.24 -6.37
C ASP A 1 1.91 -20.94 -6.61
N THR A 2 2.25 -20.42 -7.77
CA THR A 2 3.59 -19.85 -8.03
C THR A 2 3.42 -18.36 -8.24
N LEU A 3 3.96 -17.55 -7.33
CA LEU A 3 3.95 -16.10 -7.44
C LEU A 3 4.72 -15.66 -8.70
N SER A 4 4.13 -14.72 -9.44
CA SER A 4 4.79 -14.12 -10.61
C SER A 4 5.83 -13.11 -10.15
N VAL A 5 7.00 -13.12 -10.77
CA VAL A 5 8.10 -12.24 -10.44
C VAL A 5 8.54 -11.48 -11.70
N SER A 6 8.70 -10.17 -11.58
CA SER A 6 9.24 -9.29 -12.61
C SER A 6 10.66 -8.87 -12.22
N LEU A 7 11.55 -8.68 -13.19
CA LEU A 7 12.91 -8.19 -12.94
C LEU A 7 13.07 -6.75 -13.44
N ILE A 8 13.70 -5.93 -12.62
CA ILE A 8 14.21 -4.62 -12.98
C ILE A 8 15.74 -4.74 -13.06
N LEU A 9 16.28 -4.47 -14.23
CA LEU A 9 17.71 -4.49 -14.52
C LEU A 9 18.39 -3.26 -13.89
N GLU A 10 19.73 -3.27 -13.85
CA GLU A 10 20.52 -2.19 -13.23
C GLU A 10 20.30 -0.82 -13.88
N ASP A 11 20.00 -0.80 -15.18
CA ASP A 11 19.66 0.41 -15.94
C ASP A 11 18.24 0.94 -15.66
N GLY A 12 17.50 0.27 -14.78
CA GLY A 12 16.10 0.58 -14.45
C GLY A 12 15.09 0.02 -15.46
N SER A 13 15.53 -0.61 -16.54
CA SER A 13 14.64 -1.24 -17.51
C SER A 13 14.00 -2.50 -16.93
N THR A 14 12.77 -2.81 -17.35
CA THR A 14 12.09 -4.04 -16.94
C THR A 14 12.44 -5.16 -17.91
N TYR A 15 12.85 -6.31 -17.38
CA TYR A 15 13.10 -7.50 -18.18
C TYR A 15 11.81 -8.00 -18.83
N GLY A 16 11.87 -8.33 -20.11
CA GLY A 16 10.67 -8.64 -20.91
C GLY A 16 9.94 -9.93 -20.50
N GLU A 17 10.66 -10.91 -19.96
CA GLU A 17 10.09 -12.19 -19.57
C GLU A 17 9.79 -12.22 -18.07
N LYS A 18 8.59 -12.68 -17.72
CA LYS A 18 8.21 -12.91 -16.31
C LYS A 18 8.78 -14.22 -15.81
N GLY A 19 9.27 -14.20 -14.59
CA GLY A 19 9.75 -15.37 -13.88
C GLY A 19 8.74 -15.88 -12.88
N ARG A 20 9.09 -16.99 -12.24
CA ARG A 20 8.30 -17.59 -11.17
C ARG A 20 9.16 -17.76 -9.94
N LEU A 21 8.58 -17.48 -8.77
CA LEU A 21 9.23 -17.77 -7.51
C LEU A 21 9.34 -19.30 -7.36
N ALA A 22 10.56 -19.79 -7.21
CA ALA A 22 10.81 -21.17 -6.85
C ALA A 22 10.73 -21.26 -5.32
N LEU A 23 9.76 -22.03 -4.80
CA LEU A 23 9.76 -22.45 -3.41
C LEU A 23 10.92 -23.42 -3.22
N THR A 24 12.10 -22.91 -2.90
CA THR A 24 13.18 -23.69 -2.30
C THR A 24 13.07 -23.59 -0.79
N GLU A 25 13.39 -24.68 -0.10
CA GLU A 25 13.49 -24.75 1.36
C GLU A 25 14.16 -23.47 1.89
N VAL A 26 13.39 -22.72 2.68
CA VAL A 26 13.76 -21.42 3.22
C VAL A 26 14.99 -21.64 4.11
N ALA A 27 16.19 -21.39 3.58
CA ALA A 27 17.37 -21.28 4.42
C ALA A 27 17.26 -19.92 5.13
N VAL A 28 16.76 -19.95 6.36
CA VAL A 28 16.73 -18.78 7.24
C VAL A 28 18.14 -18.57 7.76
N ASP A 29 18.71 -17.40 7.53
CA ASP A 29 19.89 -16.98 8.26
C ASP A 29 19.43 -16.40 9.60
N GLU A 30 19.46 -17.22 10.66
CA GLU A 30 19.02 -16.85 12.01
C GLU A 30 19.79 -15.65 12.59
N SER A 31 20.99 -15.35 12.07
CA SER A 31 21.79 -14.22 12.57
C SER A 31 21.32 -12.86 12.03
N THR A 32 20.70 -12.83 10.86
CA THR A 32 20.23 -11.59 10.19
C THR A 32 18.71 -11.54 10.02
N GLY A 33 17.99 -12.64 10.29
CA GLY A 33 16.56 -12.76 10.03
C GLY A 33 16.21 -12.72 8.54
N SER A 34 17.20 -12.87 7.66
CA SER A 34 17.01 -12.79 6.20
C SER A 34 16.69 -14.15 5.61
N VAL A 35 15.79 -14.15 4.63
CA VAL A 35 15.41 -15.34 3.85
C VAL A 35 15.94 -15.20 2.43
N THR A 36 16.63 -16.24 1.96
CA THR A 36 17.05 -16.31 0.56
C THR A 36 15.96 -16.98 -0.27
N LEU A 37 15.34 -16.22 -1.18
CA LEU A 37 14.38 -16.74 -2.14
C LEU A 37 15.03 -16.93 -3.51
N ARG A 38 14.60 -17.97 -4.23
CA ARG A 38 15.04 -18.24 -5.61
C ARG A 38 13.89 -17.98 -6.57
N ALA A 39 14.18 -17.36 -7.70
CA ALA A 39 13.24 -17.21 -8.80
C ALA A 39 13.86 -17.75 -10.10
N VAL A 40 13.02 -18.26 -11.00
CA VAL A 40 13.42 -18.84 -12.28
C VAL A 40 12.84 -17.99 -13.42
N PHE A 41 13.71 -17.55 -14.31
CA PHE A 41 13.37 -16.70 -15.45
C PHE A 41 13.79 -17.37 -16.76
N PRO A 42 12.94 -17.35 -17.81
CA PRO A 42 13.37 -17.64 -19.17
C PRO A 42 14.44 -16.63 -19.59
N ASN A 43 15.52 -17.08 -20.26
CA ASN A 43 16.57 -16.20 -20.79
C ASN A 43 16.92 -16.53 -22.26
N PRO A 44 15.96 -16.44 -23.20
CA PRO A 44 16.18 -16.88 -24.58
C PRO A 44 17.18 -15.99 -25.35
N GLN A 45 17.28 -14.71 -25.01
CA GLN A 45 18.21 -13.76 -25.65
C GLN A 45 19.55 -13.62 -24.90
N HIS A 46 19.81 -14.45 -23.88
CA HIS A 46 21.04 -14.41 -23.08
C HIS A 46 21.36 -13.03 -22.48
N GLN A 47 20.34 -12.23 -22.18
CA GLN A 47 20.48 -10.90 -21.60
C GLN A 47 20.84 -10.96 -20.11
N LEU A 48 20.40 -11.99 -19.39
CA LEU A 48 20.77 -12.21 -18.00
C LEU A 48 22.09 -12.98 -17.93
N LEU A 49 23.14 -12.33 -17.41
CA LEU A 49 24.46 -12.92 -17.21
C LEU A 49 24.70 -13.25 -15.73
N PRO A 50 25.44 -14.32 -15.41
CA PRO A 50 25.83 -14.63 -14.04
C PRO A 50 26.62 -13.48 -13.39
N GLY A 51 26.30 -13.16 -12.13
CA GLY A 51 26.96 -12.09 -11.37
C GLY A 51 26.31 -10.71 -11.49
N MET A 52 25.27 -10.55 -12.32
CA MET A 52 24.51 -9.30 -12.41
C MET A 52 23.70 -9.03 -11.13
N PHE A 53 23.68 -7.77 -10.70
CA PHE A 53 22.74 -7.29 -9.70
C PHE A 53 21.44 -6.87 -10.37
N VAL A 54 20.33 -7.39 -9.89
CA VAL A 54 18.98 -7.09 -10.40
C VAL A 54 18.04 -6.91 -9.23
N ARG A 55 16.94 -6.18 -9.44
CA ARG A 55 15.88 -6.04 -8.45
C ARG A 55 14.68 -6.87 -8.89
N ALA A 56 14.33 -7.86 -8.09
CA ALA A 56 13.10 -8.61 -8.29
C ALA A 56 11.92 -7.88 -7.65
N ARG A 57 10.81 -7.78 -8.39
CA ARG A 57 9.50 -7.37 -7.88
C ARG A 57 8.59 -8.59 -7.90
N VAL A 58 8.12 -9.00 -6.73
CA VAL A 58 7.13 -10.07 -6.58
C VAL A 58 5.77 -9.40 -6.49
N ASP A 59 4.86 -9.74 -7.40
CA ASP A 59 3.51 -9.19 -7.38
C ASP A 59 2.66 -10.07 -6.46
N GLU A 60 2.46 -9.63 -5.21
CA GLU A 60 1.63 -10.32 -4.22
C GLU A 60 0.16 -9.92 -4.39
N GLY A 61 -0.43 -10.36 -5.51
CA GLY A 61 -1.83 -10.11 -5.83
C GLY A 61 -2.15 -8.64 -6.16
N VAL A 62 -3.40 -8.40 -6.57
CA VAL A 62 -3.96 -7.06 -6.76
C VAL A 62 -5.09 -6.92 -5.74
N MET A 63 -5.06 -5.85 -4.97
CA MET A 63 -6.11 -5.53 -4.02
C MET A 63 -7.08 -4.55 -4.71
N ASP A 64 -8.04 -5.10 -5.46
CA ASP A 64 -8.93 -4.31 -6.32
C ASP A 64 -9.79 -3.30 -5.54
N ASP A 65 -10.07 -3.58 -4.27
CA ASP A 65 -10.90 -2.75 -3.39
C ASP A 65 -10.07 -1.90 -2.38
N ALA A 66 -8.81 -1.60 -2.71
CA ALA A 66 -7.93 -0.80 -1.87
C ALA A 66 -8.41 0.66 -1.74
N ILE A 67 -8.55 1.15 -0.50
CA ILE A 67 -8.84 2.57 -0.24
C ILE A 67 -7.54 3.29 0.11
N LEU A 68 -7.17 4.27 -0.71
CA LEU A 68 -6.06 5.18 -0.41
C LEU A 68 -6.61 6.45 0.23
N ALA A 69 -6.30 6.64 1.52
CA ALA A 69 -6.68 7.82 2.27
C ALA A 69 -5.48 8.77 2.45
N PRO A 70 -5.64 10.09 2.22
CA PRO A 70 -4.57 11.06 2.51
C PRO A 70 -4.11 10.99 3.96
N GLN A 71 -2.79 11.07 4.19
CA GLN A 71 -2.23 10.99 5.54
C GLN A 71 -2.75 12.09 6.48
N GLN A 72 -3.09 13.25 5.94
CA GLN A 72 -3.60 14.40 6.70
C GLN A 72 -4.93 14.12 7.43
N GLY A 73 -5.76 13.21 6.90
CA GLY A 73 -7.05 12.85 7.50
C GLY A 73 -6.99 11.68 8.49
N ILE A 74 -5.81 11.06 8.66
CA ILE A 74 -5.62 9.95 9.59
C ILE A 74 -4.82 10.43 10.79
N THR A 75 -5.40 10.25 11.97
CA THR A 75 -4.73 10.51 13.25
C THR A 75 -4.46 9.19 13.97
N ARG A 76 -3.52 9.19 14.92
CA ARG A 76 -3.28 8.03 15.78
C ARG A 76 -3.66 8.35 17.21
N ASP A 77 -4.33 7.43 17.87
CA ASP A 77 -4.63 7.55 19.29
C ASP A 77 -3.37 7.30 20.15
N ALA A 78 -3.48 7.48 21.47
CA ALA A 78 -2.37 7.25 22.40
C ALA A 78 -1.88 5.79 22.43
N LYS A 79 -2.64 4.85 21.87
CA LYS A 79 -2.28 3.43 21.74
C LYS A 79 -1.61 3.13 20.39
N GLY A 80 -1.47 4.13 19.52
CA GLY A 80 -0.91 3.99 18.17
C GLY A 80 -1.93 3.53 17.12
N THR A 81 -3.20 3.34 17.49
CA THR A 81 -4.26 2.91 16.60
C THR A 81 -4.61 4.02 15.63
N ALA A 82 -4.69 3.72 14.33
CA ALA A 82 -5.14 4.68 13.33
C ALA A 82 -6.64 4.95 13.51
N THR A 83 -7.02 6.22 13.49
CA THR A 83 -8.41 6.67 13.53
C THR A 83 -8.62 7.81 12.53
N ALA A 84 -9.83 7.90 11.99
CA ALA A 84 -10.22 8.91 11.04
C ALA A 84 -11.56 9.53 11.43
N LEU A 85 -11.72 10.81 11.13
CA LEU A 85 -12.98 11.51 11.25
C LEU A 85 -13.66 11.53 9.89
N VAL A 86 -14.86 10.96 9.80
CA VAL A 86 -15.65 10.92 8.57
C VAL A 86 -16.98 11.62 8.77
N VAL A 87 -17.52 12.21 7.70
CA VAL A 87 -18.84 12.82 7.70
C VAL A 87 -19.85 11.82 7.16
N ASN A 88 -20.83 11.45 7.99
CA ASN A 88 -21.91 10.54 7.58
C ASN A 88 -22.96 11.24 6.70
N ALA A 89 -23.91 10.48 6.17
CA ALA A 89 -24.99 11.01 5.32
C ALA A 89 -25.89 12.06 6.01
N SER A 90 -25.87 12.10 7.35
CA SER A 90 -26.59 13.09 8.16
C SER A 90 -25.75 14.32 8.48
N ASN A 91 -24.63 14.55 7.77
CA ASN A 91 -23.68 15.64 8.00
C ASN A 91 -23.09 15.70 9.42
N LYS A 92 -23.02 14.56 10.12
CA LYS A 92 -22.39 14.46 11.43
C LYS A 92 -21.04 13.80 11.33
N VAL A 93 -20.10 14.27 12.16
CA VAL A 93 -18.77 13.70 12.31
C VAL A 93 -18.87 12.38 13.08
N GLU A 94 -18.26 11.34 12.54
CA GLU A 94 -18.12 10.03 13.15
C GLU A 94 -16.63 9.71 13.22
N GLN A 95 -16.15 9.29 14.38
CA GLN A 95 -14.80 8.78 14.52
C GLN A 95 -14.80 7.28 14.24
N ARG A 96 -14.01 6.85 13.26
CA ARG A 96 -13.82 5.45 12.92
C ARG A 96 -12.41 5.01 13.22
N GLN A 97 -12.28 3.83 13.79
CA GLN A 97 -11.00 3.14 13.89
C GLN A 97 -10.67 2.54 12.53
N LEU A 98 -9.42 2.71 12.10
CA LEU A 98 -8.90 2.23 10.83
C LEU A 98 -7.83 1.17 11.05
N GLU A 99 -7.78 0.23 10.12
CA GLU A 99 -6.63 -0.64 9.93
C GLU A 99 -5.89 -0.18 8.67
N THR A 100 -4.63 0.19 8.83
CA THR A 100 -3.80 0.74 7.75
C THR A 100 -2.65 -0.20 7.44
N GLY A 101 -2.40 -0.44 6.16
CA GLY A 101 -1.21 -1.13 5.66
C GLY A 101 -0.09 -0.15 5.32
N ASP A 102 0.60 -0.39 4.22
CA ASP A 102 1.72 0.43 3.77
C ASP A 102 1.31 1.83 3.29
N THR A 103 2.29 2.73 3.25
CA THR A 103 2.13 4.05 2.63
C THR A 103 2.48 4.03 1.16
N TYR A 104 1.63 4.67 0.36
CA TYR A 104 1.84 4.89 -1.05
C TYR A 104 1.96 6.40 -1.29
N GLY A 105 3.21 6.90 -1.27
CA GLY A 105 3.49 8.34 -1.35
C GLY A 105 2.98 9.09 -0.13
N ASP A 106 2.03 10.00 -0.35
CA ASP A 106 1.37 10.84 0.67
C ASP A 106 0.02 10.26 1.14
N LYS A 107 -0.25 8.99 0.84
CA LYS A 107 -1.48 8.27 1.21
C LYS A 107 -1.17 7.03 2.03
N TRP A 108 -2.09 6.65 2.89
CA TRP A 108 -2.12 5.36 3.57
C TRP A 108 -3.03 4.40 2.81
N LEU A 109 -2.58 3.16 2.65
CA LEU A 109 -3.46 2.05 2.31
C LEU A 109 -4.34 1.73 3.51
N VAL A 110 -5.66 1.85 3.36
CA VAL A 110 -6.64 1.49 4.39
C VAL A 110 -7.16 0.09 4.07
N LEU A 111 -6.85 -0.86 4.95
CA LEU A 111 -7.27 -2.25 4.88
C LEU A 111 -8.71 -2.42 5.37
N SER A 112 -9.09 -1.70 6.44
CA SER A 112 -10.44 -1.73 6.99
C SER A 112 -10.82 -0.42 7.69
N GLY A 113 -12.13 -0.16 7.81
CA GLY A 113 -12.70 0.98 8.54
C GLY A 113 -13.18 2.15 7.68
N LEU A 114 -12.82 2.19 6.39
CA LEU A 114 -13.40 3.11 5.39
C LEU A 114 -14.06 2.33 4.25
N LYS A 115 -15.00 2.99 3.57
CA LYS A 115 -15.66 2.50 2.37
C LYS A 115 -15.57 3.54 1.26
N ALA A 116 -15.63 3.07 0.01
CA ALA A 116 -15.75 3.95 -1.14
C ALA A 116 -16.98 4.87 -0.99
N GLY A 117 -16.78 6.17 -1.18
CA GLY A 117 -17.81 7.19 -1.00
C GLY A 117 -17.89 7.81 0.40
N ASP A 118 -17.11 7.33 1.38
CA ASP A 118 -16.98 8.00 2.67
C ASP A 118 -16.29 9.37 2.51
N LYS A 119 -16.78 10.37 3.24
CA LYS A 119 -16.20 11.72 3.25
C LYS A 119 -15.22 11.86 4.41
N LEU A 120 -13.93 11.69 4.12
CA LEU A 120 -12.86 11.88 5.10
C LEU A 120 -12.58 13.37 5.35
N ILE A 121 -12.46 13.76 6.61
CA ILE A 121 -12.05 15.10 7.01
C ILE A 121 -10.52 15.16 6.96
N VAL A 122 -9.98 15.98 6.06
CA VAL A 122 -8.52 16.16 5.85
C VAL A 122 -7.97 17.45 6.44
N GLU A 123 -8.83 18.43 6.70
CA GLU A 123 -8.46 19.71 7.30
C GLU A 123 -9.49 20.09 8.38
N GLY A 124 -9.01 20.71 9.46
CA GLY A 124 -9.88 21.14 10.56
C GLY A 124 -10.27 20.03 11.53
N THR A 125 -9.58 18.89 11.52
CA THR A 125 -9.74 17.79 12.49
C THR A 125 -9.62 18.27 13.94
N ASP A 126 -8.80 19.30 14.20
CA ASP A 126 -8.62 19.89 15.54
C ASP A 126 -9.81 20.75 15.99
N LYS A 127 -10.69 21.15 15.06
CA LYS A 127 -11.83 22.05 15.32
C LYS A 127 -13.15 21.30 15.44
N VAL A 128 -13.15 19.99 15.20
CA VAL A 128 -14.37 19.17 15.15
C VAL A 128 -14.25 17.98 16.09
N THR A 129 -15.38 17.58 16.66
CA THR A 129 -15.47 16.43 17.56
C THR A 129 -16.51 15.43 17.05
N ALA A 130 -16.37 14.17 17.45
CA ALA A 130 -17.34 13.13 17.10
C ALA A 130 -18.75 13.52 17.57
N GLY A 131 -19.74 13.37 16.70
CA GLY A 131 -21.14 13.73 16.92
C GLY A 131 -21.51 15.17 16.54
N GLN A 132 -20.53 16.02 16.23
CA GLN A 132 -20.77 17.40 15.80
C GLN A 132 -21.33 17.44 14.37
N GLU A 133 -22.31 18.32 14.13
CA GLU A 133 -22.80 18.60 12.79
C GLU A 133 -21.85 19.56 12.08
N VAL A 134 -21.46 19.23 10.86
CA VAL A 134 -20.48 19.99 10.08
C VAL A 134 -20.98 20.20 8.66
N LYS A 135 -20.61 21.35 8.09
CA LYS A 135 -20.77 21.59 6.66
C LYS A 135 -19.46 21.21 5.96
N ALA A 136 -19.44 20.05 5.32
CA ALA A 136 -18.27 19.59 4.57
C ALA A 136 -18.16 20.35 3.24
N GLU A 137 -16.96 20.83 2.92
CA GLU A 137 -16.61 21.33 1.59
C GLU A 137 -15.58 20.36 0.97
N GLU A 138 -15.74 20.09 -0.33
CA GLU A 138 -14.83 19.19 -1.03
C GLU A 138 -13.47 19.87 -1.20
N MET A 139 -12.45 19.34 -0.53
CA MET A 139 -11.07 19.71 -0.83
C MET A 139 -10.71 19.12 -2.19
N LYS A 140 -10.41 19.99 -3.17
CA LYS A 140 -9.85 19.57 -4.46
C LYS A 140 -8.44 19.04 -4.25
N THR A 141 -8.33 17.75 -3.92
CA THR A 141 -7.08 17.02 -4.01
C THR A 141 -6.84 16.73 -5.49
N SER A 142 -5.70 17.19 -6.02
CA SER A 142 -5.22 16.84 -7.35
C SER A 142 -4.81 15.36 -7.36
N GLY A 143 -5.78 14.45 -7.35
CA GLY A 143 -5.56 13.02 -7.28
C GLY A 143 -5.31 12.42 -8.66
N GLY A 144 -4.06 12.08 -8.94
CA GLY A 144 -3.71 11.16 -10.03
C GLY A 144 -4.28 9.78 -9.72
N ASN A 145 -4.98 9.21 -10.70
CA ASN A 145 -5.35 7.80 -10.72
C ASN A 145 -4.06 6.98 -10.70
N ALA A 146 -3.96 6.03 -9.78
CA ALA A 146 -3.03 4.90 -9.88
C ALA A 146 -3.83 3.71 -10.41
#